data_AF-A0AAV8VAF8-F1
#
_entry.id   AF-A0AAV8VAF8-F1
#
_cell.length_a   1.000
_cell.length_b   1.000
_cell.length_c   1.000
_cell.angle_alpha   90.00
_cell.angle_beta   90.00
_cell.angle_gamma   90.00
#
_symmetry.space_group_name_H-M   'P 1'
#
loop_
_entity.id
_entity.type
_entity.pdbx_description
1 polymer ?
#
loop_
_entity_poly.entity_id
_entity_poly.type
_entity_poly.pdbx_seq_one_letter_code
_entity_poly.pdbx_strand_id
1 'polypeptide(L)'
;MYHRYIHFIIGGWLTCIQKTYRNPRKTNWEVYKTDLDTGLKATIRTIRSSIELEMLAGQVQDAIISAFNDNCPLVSKSSNKDIPWCNKDLANLRKQARIAFNKAKRTGLWEEYKQTLTTYNKALRLAKRESWRRHCEDIEGTPECARLLRILCKEPQSSIYTLKDESGNYTKTGGRL
;
A
#
# COMPACT_ATOMS: atom_id res chain seq x y z
N MET A 1 -8.90 -18.18 39.23
CA MET A 1 -9.02 -17.74 37.82
C MET A 1 -8.03 -16.60 37.60
N TYR A 2 -6.88 -16.86 36.97
CA TYR A 2 -5.89 -15.83 36.68
C TYR A 2 -6.26 -15.11 35.37
N HIS A 3 -6.70 -13.85 35.46
CA HIS A 3 -6.84 -13.01 34.27
C HIS A 3 -5.45 -12.59 33.78
N ARG A 4 -5.06 -13.05 32.59
CA ARG A 4 -3.89 -12.56 31.87
C ARG A 4 -4.21 -11.20 31.26
N TYR A 5 -3.70 -10.14 31.86
CA TYR A 5 -3.77 -8.81 31.26
C TYR A 5 -2.78 -8.70 30.11
N ILE A 6 -3.28 -8.29 28.94
CA ILE A 6 -2.42 -7.98 27.78
C ILE A 6 -1.98 -6.53 27.94
N HIS A 7 -0.69 -6.32 28.16
CA HIS A 7 -0.07 -5.00 28.18
C HIS A 7 0.41 -4.65 26.77
N PHE A 8 -0.03 -3.50 26.26
CA PHE A 8 0.55 -2.92 25.04
C PHE A 8 1.45 -1.76 25.42
N ILE A 9 2.71 -1.84 25.01
CA ILE A 9 3.66 -0.74 25.11
C ILE A 9 3.40 0.17 23.90
N ILE A 10 2.79 1.34 24.13
CA ILE A 10 2.71 2.39 23.11
C ILE A 10 4.06 3.12 23.10
N GLY A 11 5.06 2.48 22.47
CA GLY A 11 6.34 3.09 22.16
C GLY A 11 6.13 4.23 21.16
N GLY A 12 6.44 5.46 21.58
CA GLY A 12 6.51 6.60 20.70
C GLY A 12 7.59 6.41 19.64
N TRP A 13 7.27 6.85 18.42
CA TRP A 13 8.03 6.66 17.18
C TRP A 13 8.27 5.19 16.86
N LEU A 14 7.30 4.60 16.16
CA LEU A 14 7.59 3.52 15.24
C LEU A 14 8.70 4.03 14.31
N THR A 15 9.95 3.66 14.60
CA THR A 15 10.94 3.50 13.54
C THR A 15 10.22 2.64 12.53
N CYS A 16 9.86 3.22 11.39
CA CYS A 16 9.27 2.47 10.30
C CYS A 16 10.29 1.40 9.96
N ILE A 17 10.12 0.20 10.50
CA ILE A 17 10.89 -0.96 10.06
C ILE A 17 10.55 -1.06 8.59
N GLN A 18 11.46 -0.58 7.73
CA GLN A 18 11.32 -0.69 6.30
C GLN A 18 11.31 -2.17 6.01
N LYS A 19 10.11 -2.75 5.91
CA LYS A 19 9.95 -4.13 5.48
C LYS A 19 10.31 -4.16 4.01
N THR A 20 11.54 -4.58 3.73
CA THR A 20 11.95 -4.97 2.38
C THR A 20 11.30 -6.30 2.06
N TYR A 21 10.83 -6.45 0.83
CA TYR A 21 10.27 -7.70 0.34
C TYR A 21 10.60 -7.87 -1.14
N ARG A 22 10.74 -9.11 -1.59
CA ARG A 22 10.82 -9.44 -3.02
C ARG A 22 9.40 -9.56 -3.56
N ASN A 23 9.14 -8.99 -4.73
CA ASN A 23 7.84 -9.10 -5.40
C ASN A 23 7.98 -10.02 -6.61
N PRO A 24 7.57 -11.31 -6.52
CA PRO A 24 7.71 -12.26 -7.63
C PRO A 24 7.03 -11.81 -8.93
N ARG A 25 6.03 -10.92 -8.87
CA ARG A 25 5.36 -10.39 -10.06
C ARG A 25 6.20 -9.38 -10.84
N LYS A 26 7.25 -8.83 -10.22
CA LYS A 26 8.17 -7.85 -10.83
C LYS A 26 9.53 -8.47 -11.16
N THR A 27 9.71 -9.77 -10.96
CA THR A 27 10.92 -10.47 -11.36
C THR A 27 11.08 -10.40 -12.87
N ASN A 28 12.31 -10.14 -13.34
CA ASN A 28 12.62 -10.29 -14.75
C ASN A 28 12.73 -11.77 -15.09
N TRP A 29 11.62 -12.36 -15.54
CA TRP A 29 11.54 -13.80 -15.79
C TRP A 29 12.38 -14.27 -16.97
N GLU A 30 12.64 -13.42 -17.96
CA GLU A 30 13.47 -13.79 -19.11
C GLU A 30 14.93 -13.91 -18.71
N VAL A 31 15.45 -12.92 -17.98
CA VAL A 31 16.83 -12.97 -17.47
C VAL A 31 17.00 -14.04 -16.38
N TYR A 32 15.99 -14.24 -15.53
CA TYR A 32 15.98 -15.34 -14.57
C TYR A 32 16.15 -16.71 -15.25
N LYS A 33 15.45 -16.96 -16.36
CA LYS A 33 15.57 -18.23 -17.09
C LYS A 33 16.97 -18.41 -17.67
N THR A 34 17.56 -17.35 -18.23
CA THR A 34 18.92 -17.43 -18.82
C THR A 34 19.98 -17.65 -17.74
N ASP A 35 19.89 -16.95 -16.62
CA ASP A 35 20.84 -17.08 -15.50
C ASP A 35 20.71 -18.45 -14.85
N LEU A 36 19.48 -18.93 -14.65
CA LEU A 36 19.23 -20.26 -14.10
C LEU A 36 19.74 -21.35 -15.05
N ASP A 37 19.49 -21.26 -16.35
CA ASP A 37 19.99 -22.24 -17.34
C ASP A 37 21.52 -22.30 -17.33
N THR A 38 22.19 -21.15 -17.24
CA THR A 38 23.65 -21.05 -17.12
C THR A 38 24.15 -21.70 -15.83
N GLY A 39 23.50 -21.39 -14.70
CA GLY A 39 23.83 -21.96 -13.40
C GLY A 39 23.62 -23.47 -13.35
N LEU A 40 22.52 -23.98 -13.91
CA LEU A 40 22.23 -25.41 -13.94
C LEU A 40 23.20 -26.17 -14.86
N LYS A 41 23.57 -25.61 -16.01
CA LYS A 41 24.59 -26.21 -16.89
C LYS A 41 25.92 -26.39 -16.18
N ALA A 42 26.31 -25.45 -15.31
CA ALA A 42 27.52 -25.57 -14.50
C ALA A 42 27.46 -26.68 -13.43
N THR A 43 26.27 -27.16 -13.07
CA THR A 43 26.08 -28.23 -12.07
C THR A 43 26.05 -29.64 -12.67
N ILE A 44 25.93 -29.78 -13.99
CA ILE A 44 25.82 -31.09 -14.65
C ILE A 44 27.13 -31.86 -14.48
N ARG A 45 27.09 -32.96 -13.71
CA ARG A 45 28.21 -33.89 -13.51
C ARG A 45 27.71 -35.31 -13.26
N THR A 46 28.56 -36.31 -13.51
CA THR A 46 28.27 -37.70 -13.17
C THR A 46 28.26 -37.89 -11.66
N ILE A 47 27.19 -38.47 -11.11
CA ILE A 47 27.02 -38.75 -9.67
C ILE A 47 27.42 -40.21 -9.40
N ARG A 48 28.27 -40.42 -8.40
CA ARG A 48 28.83 -41.74 -8.03
C ARG A 48 28.60 -42.09 -6.55
N SER A 49 28.08 -41.15 -5.76
CA SER A 49 27.85 -41.32 -4.32
C SER A 49 26.61 -40.55 -3.84
N SER A 50 26.01 -41.00 -2.74
CA SER A 50 24.92 -40.28 -2.06
C SER A 50 25.35 -38.90 -1.56
N ILE A 51 26.63 -38.74 -1.17
CA ILE A 51 27.19 -37.44 -0.75
C ILE A 51 27.22 -36.48 -1.95
N GLU A 52 27.62 -36.97 -3.12
CA GLU A 52 27.67 -36.15 -4.34
C GLU A 52 26.27 -35.74 -4.80
N LEU A 53 25.27 -36.59 -4.57
CA LEU A 53 23.86 -36.30 -4.82
C LEU A 53 23.35 -35.17 -3.91
N GLU A 54 23.60 -35.23 -2.61
CA GLU A 54 23.19 -34.18 -1.67
C GLU A 54 23.90 -32.85 -1.97
N MET A 55 25.20 -32.89 -2.26
CA MET A 55 25.95 -31.70 -2.69
C MET A 55 25.37 -31.10 -3.98
N LEU A 56 24.99 -31.93 -4.94
CA LEU A 56 24.38 -31.46 -6.18
C LEU A 56 23.01 -30.83 -5.93
N ALA A 57 22.19 -31.43 -5.05
CA ALA A 57 20.90 -30.86 -4.66
C ALA A 57 21.07 -29.47 -4.03
N GLY A 58 22.09 -29.30 -3.17
CA GLY A 58 22.46 -28.00 -2.61
C GLY A 58 22.85 -26.99 -3.69
N GLN A 59 23.68 -27.38 -4.65
CA GLN A 59 24.10 -26.52 -5.76
C GLN A 59 22.92 -26.09 -6.65
N VAL A 60 21.98 -26.99 -6.93
CA VAL A 60 20.76 -26.66 -7.68
C VAL A 60 19.89 -25.69 -6.90
N GLN A 61 19.72 -25.91 -5.59
CA GLN A 61 18.96 -25.01 -4.73
C GLN A 61 19.60 -23.62 -4.67
N ASP A 62 20.93 -23.55 -4.54
CA ASP A 62 21.68 -22.29 -4.51
C ASP A 62 21.59 -21.55 -5.85
N ALA A 63 21.65 -22.26 -6.97
CA ALA A 63 21.47 -21.70 -8.30
C ALA A 63 20.07 -21.08 -8.48
N ILE A 64 19.02 -21.79 -8.04
CA ILE A 64 17.64 -21.28 -8.06
C ILE A 64 17.48 -20.04 -7.19
N ILE A 65 17.99 -20.08 -5.95
CA ILE A 65 17.86 -18.97 -5.00
C ILE A 65 18.64 -17.75 -5.49
N SER A 66 19.86 -17.95 -5.99
CA SER A 66 20.72 -16.85 -6.45
C SER A 66 20.15 -16.19 -7.69
N ALA A 67 19.81 -16.97 -8.73
CA ALA A 67 19.17 -16.45 -9.93
C ALA A 67 17.88 -15.68 -9.62
N PHE A 68 17.06 -16.18 -8.67
CA PHE A 68 15.87 -15.48 -8.23
C PHE A 68 16.18 -14.16 -7.50
N ASN A 69 17.17 -14.17 -6.61
CA ASN A 69 17.53 -12.99 -5.83
C ASN A 69 18.13 -11.88 -6.68
N ASP A 70 18.93 -12.24 -7.68
CA ASP A 70 19.57 -11.30 -8.61
C ASP A 70 18.54 -10.67 -9.55
N ASN A 71 17.54 -11.45 -9.98
CA ASN A 71 16.49 -11.00 -10.88
C ASN A 71 15.23 -10.46 -10.19
N CYS A 72 15.14 -10.57 -8.86
CA CYS A 72 14.05 -10.06 -8.03
C CYS A 72 14.59 -9.11 -6.95
N PRO A 73 14.83 -7.83 -7.31
CA PRO A 73 15.39 -6.86 -6.38
C PRO A 73 14.47 -6.64 -5.18
N LEU A 74 15.09 -6.37 -4.03
CA LEU A 74 14.36 -6.04 -2.80
C LEU A 74 13.63 -4.70 -2.98
N VAL A 75 12.32 -4.74 -2.85
CA VAL A 75 11.48 -3.54 -2.85
C VAL A 75 11.28 -3.11 -1.39
N SER A 76 11.63 -1.88 -1.07
CA SER A 76 11.24 -1.28 0.21
C SER A 76 9.76 -0.89 0.14
N LYS A 77 8.94 -1.36 1.08
CA LYS A 77 7.66 -0.70 1.32
C LYS A 77 7.98 0.65 1.96
N SER A 78 7.97 1.72 1.16
CA SER A 78 7.81 3.05 1.72
C SER A 78 6.47 3.07 2.46
N SER A 79 6.53 3.19 3.79
CA SER A 79 5.33 3.36 4.63
C SER A 79 4.65 4.71 4.37
N ASN A 80 5.33 5.61 3.67
CA ASN A 80 4.72 6.78 3.07
C ASN A 80 3.96 6.30 1.84
N LYS A 81 2.71 5.86 2.06
CA LYS A 81 1.67 6.25 1.09
C LYS A 81 1.86 7.76 0.96
N ASP A 82 2.31 8.21 -0.20
CA ASP A 82 2.45 9.63 -0.48
C ASP A 82 1.04 10.19 -0.46
N ILE A 83 0.63 10.69 0.71
CA ILE A 83 -0.71 11.21 0.89
C ILE A 83 -0.68 12.57 0.19
N PRO A 84 -1.39 12.76 -0.94
CA PRO A 84 -1.11 13.90 -1.82
C PRO A 84 -1.37 15.27 -1.18
N TRP A 85 -2.18 15.31 -0.12
CA TRP A 85 -2.43 16.53 0.67
C TRP A 85 -1.45 16.74 1.83
N CYS A 86 -0.62 15.76 2.18
CA CYS A 86 0.31 15.85 3.31
C CYS A 86 1.60 16.55 2.87
N ASN A 87 1.81 17.77 3.35
CA ASN A 87 3.02 18.54 3.06
C ASN A 87 3.83 18.81 4.34
N LYS A 88 5.06 19.32 4.15
CA LYS A 88 5.97 19.65 5.26
C LYS A 88 5.35 20.66 6.23
N ASP A 89 4.56 21.62 5.73
CA ASP A 89 3.92 22.65 6.55
C ASP A 89 2.86 22.07 7.49
N LEU A 90 2.03 21.15 7.01
CA LEU A 90 1.08 20.41 7.85
C LEU A 90 1.78 19.57 8.91
N ALA A 91 2.91 18.94 8.56
CA ALA A 91 3.70 18.19 9.53
C ALA A 91 4.25 19.12 10.63
N ASN A 92 4.71 20.31 10.25
CA ASN A 92 5.19 21.33 11.19
C ASN A 92 4.07 21.85 12.10
N LEU A 93 2.91 22.20 11.53
CA LEU A 93 1.74 22.65 12.31
C LEU A 93 1.24 21.56 13.27
N ARG A 94 1.24 20.29 12.84
CA ARG A 94 0.91 19.16 13.71
C ARG A 94 1.90 19.03 14.86
N LYS A 95 3.20 19.20 14.60
CA LYS A 95 4.25 19.18 15.62
C LYS A 95 4.06 20.32 16.63
N GLN A 96 3.79 21.54 16.16
CA GLN A 96 3.52 22.69 17.03
C GLN A 96 2.30 22.46 17.92
N ALA A 97 1.18 22.02 17.34
CA ALA A 97 -0.03 21.69 18.12
C ALA A 97 0.24 20.61 19.17
N ARG A 98 1.08 19.61 18.87
CA ARG A 98 1.48 18.57 19.82
C ARG A 98 2.36 19.11 20.95
N ILE A 99 3.28 20.03 20.65
CA ILE A 99 4.11 20.69 21.67
C ILE A 99 3.23 21.53 22.59
N ALA A 100 2.34 22.35 22.03
CA ALA A 100 1.41 23.18 22.78
C ALA A 100 0.47 22.33 23.64
N PHE A 101 -0.02 21.19 23.13
CA PHE A 101 -0.80 20.22 23.91
C PHE A 101 -0.04 19.69 25.12
N ASN A 102 1.21 19.26 24.92
CA ASN A 102 2.04 18.74 26.00
C ASN A 102 2.35 19.81 27.06
N LYS A 103 2.55 21.06 26.63
CA LYS A 103 2.74 22.22 27.50
C LYS A 103 1.46 22.48 28.32
N ALA A 104 0.31 22.59 27.66
CA ALA A 104 -0.98 22.80 28.30
C ALA A 104 -1.32 21.70 29.32
N LYS A 105 -0.99 20.44 29.02
CA LYS A 105 -1.16 19.32 29.95
C LYS A 105 -0.34 19.48 31.24
N ARG A 106 0.83 20.14 31.17
CA ARG A 106 1.70 20.38 32.33
C ARG A 106 1.34 21.66 33.10
N THR A 107 0.98 22.72 32.39
CA THR A 107 0.78 24.05 32.98
C THR A 107 -0.68 24.42 33.23
N GLY A 108 -1.64 23.67 32.66
CA GLY A 108 -3.06 23.99 32.70
C GLY A 108 -3.48 25.13 31.75
N LEU A 109 -2.54 25.76 31.05
CA LEU A 109 -2.81 26.88 30.13
C LEU A 109 -3.12 26.36 28.73
N TRP A 110 -4.41 26.35 28.36
CA TRP A 110 -4.90 25.72 27.13
C TRP A 110 -5.01 26.64 25.91
N GLU A 111 -4.92 27.96 26.09
CA GLU A 111 -5.19 28.92 25.00
C GLU A 111 -4.22 28.77 23.81
N GLU A 112 -2.93 28.62 24.08
CA GLU A 112 -1.92 28.39 23.04
C GLU A 112 -2.18 27.09 22.25
N TYR A 113 -2.63 26.03 22.95
CA TYR A 113 -3.02 24.78 22.29
C TYR A 113 -4.27 24.97 21.40
N LYS A 114 -5.30 25.65 21.90
CA LYS A 114 -6.53 25.89 21.11
C LYS A 114 -6.23 26.68 19.83
N GLN A 115 -5.38 27.71 19.92
CA GLN A 115 -4.97 28.52 18.78
C GLN A 115 -4.18 27.69 17.75
N THR A 116 -3.12 27.00 18.19
CA THR A 116 -2.30 26.16 17.30
C THR A 116 -3.11 25.01 16.68
N LEU A 117 -4.02 24.39 17.44
CA LEU A 117 -4.93 23.36 16.94
C LEU A 117 -5.89 23.91 15.87
N THR A 118 -6.44 25.10 16.08
CA THR A 118 -7.34 25.76 15.12
C THR A 118 -6.62 26.05 13.80
N THR A 119 -5.40 26.58 13.87
CA THR A 119 -4.55 26.83 12.70
C THR A 119 -4.24 25.54 11.95
N TYR A 120 -3.81 24.50 12.66
CA TYR A 120 -3.56 23.18 12.09
C TYR A 120 -4.80 22.59 11.40
N ASN A 121 -5.96 22.61 12.07
CA ASN A 121 -7.21 22.06 11.51
C ASN A 121 -7.71 22.86 10.31
N LYS A 122 -7.47 24.18 10.26
CA LYS A 122 -7.78 25.01 9.09
C LYS A 122 -6.89 24.61 7.91
N ALA A 123 -5.58 24.53 8.11
CA ALA A 123 -4.63 24.10 7.09
C ALA A 123 -4.93 22.68 6.58
N LEU A 124 -5.26 21.75 7.48
CA LEU A 124 -5.59 20.36 7.14
C LEU A 124 -6.83 20.27 6.24
N ARG A 125 -7.87 21.05 6.53
CA ARG A 125 -9.09 21.10 5.71
C ARG A 125 -8.80 21.67 4.32
N LEU A 126 -8.00 22.74 4.24
CA LEU A 126 -7.61 23.35 2.97
C LEU A 126 -6.80 22.38 2.11
N ALA A 127 -5.76 21.75 2.66
CA ALA A 127 -4.92 20.83 1.93
C ALA A 127 -5.68 19.61 1.39
N LYS A 128 -6.58 19.03 2.19
CA LYS A 128 -7.46 17.93 1.73
C LYS A 128 -8.36 18.36 0.57
N ARG A 129 -9.02 19.52 0.71
CA ARG A 129 -9.92 20.06 -0.32
C ARG A 129 -9.16 20.33 -1.62
N GLU A 130 -7.98 20.92 -1.51
CA GLU A 130 -7.15 21.29 -2.64
C GLU A 130 -6.60 20.05 -3.36
N SER A 131 -6.13 19.05 -2.61
CA SER A 131 -5.74 17.77 -3.19
C SER A 131 -6.91 17.07 -3.90
N TRP A 132 -8.12 17.14 -3.33
CA TRP A 132 -9.30 16.59 -3.98
C TRP A 132 -9.65 17.35 -5.26
N ARG A 133 -9.62 18.68 -5.22
CA ARG A 133 -9.84 19.53 -6.39
C ARG A 133 -8.89 19.16 -7.53
N ARG A 134 -7.57 19.15 -7.27
CA ARG A 134 -6.58 18.79 -8.28
C ARG A 134 -6.78 17.38 -8.81
N HIS A 135 -7.12 16.43 -7.95
CA HIS A 135 -7.43 15.08 -8.39
C HIS A 135 -8.63 15.04 -9.35
N CYS A 136 -9.67 15.83 -9.09
CA CYS A 136 -10.81 15.94 -10.00
C CYS A 136 -10.46 16.67 -11.31
N GLU A 137 -9.61 17.70 -11.25
CA GLU A 137 -9.14 18.45 -12.43
C GLU A 137 -8.24 17.61 -13.35
N ASP A 138 -7.44 16.70 -12.79
CA ASP A 138 -6.52 15.80 -13.51
C ASP A 138 -7.22 14.61 -14.19
N ILE A 139 -8.51 14.40 -13.92
CA ILE A 139 -9.27 13.29 -14.50
C ILE A 139 -9.76 13.67 -15.90
N GLU A 140 -9.08 13.14 -16.90
CA GLU A 140 -9.47 13.29 -18.31
C GLU A 140 -10.20 12.04 -18.86
N GLY A 141 -10.02 10.89 -18.20
CA GLY A 141 -10.52 9.60 -18.68
C GLY A 141 -11.92 9.20 -18.20
N THR A 142 -12.71 8.64 -19.10
CA THR A 142 -14.04 8.06 -18.80
C THR A 142 -14.01 6.96 -17.72
N PRO A 143 -13.05 6.00 -17.69
CA PRO A 143 -13.05 4.97 -16.65
C PRO A 143 -12.72 5.52 -15.26
N GLU A 144 -11.86 6.54 -15.16
CA GLU A 144 -11.54 7.27 -13.93
C GLU A 144 -12.78 8.00 -13.40
N CYS A 145 -13.49 8.73 -14.27
CA CYS A 145 -14.77 9.37 -13.96
C CYS A 145 -15.82 8.36 -13.49
N ALA A 146 -15.97 7.21 -14.17
CA ALA A 146 -16.94 6.18 -13.79
C ALA A 146 -16.62 5.57 -12.42
N ARG A 147 -15.33 5.39 -12.09
CA ARG A 147 -14.90 4.95 -10.75
C ARG A 147 -15.24 6.00 -9.69
N LEU A 148 -14.99 7.28 -9.96
CA LEU A 148 -15.39 8.36 -9.05
C LEU A 148 -16.89 8.40 -8.83
N LEU A 149 -17.68 8.33 -9.91
CA LEU A 149 -19.14 8.29 -9.84
C LEU A 149 -19.62 7.16 -8.93
N ARG A 150 -19.06 5.95 -9.08
CA ARG A 150 -19.37 4.82 -8.21
C ARG A 150 -19.05 5.05 -6.73
N ILE A 151 -17.97 5.76 -6.42
CA ILE A 151 -17.58 6.07 -5.04
C ILE A 151 -18.52 7.14 -4.44
N LEU A 152 -18.94 8.11 -5.25
CA LEU A 152 -19.78 9.23 -4.83
C LEU A 152 -21.28 8.86 -4.81
N CYS A 153 -21.72 7.92 -5.62
CA CYS A 153 -23.11 7.45 -5.65
C CYS A 153 -23.45 6.73 -4.34
N LYS A 154 -24.47 7.24 -3.66
CA LYS A 154 -25.00 6.71 -2.39
C LYS A 154 -25.65 5.32 -2.55
N GLU A 155 -26.12 5.00 -3.77
CA GLU A 155 -26.73 3.73 -4.11
C GLU A 155 -25.88 3.01 -5.17
N PRO A 156 -25.65 1.69 -5.03
CA PRO A 156 -25.02 0.91 -6.08
C PRO A 156 -25.90 1.03 -7.33
N GLN A 157 -25.34 1.55 -8.42
CA GLN A 157 -25.97 1.50 -9.74
C GLN A 157 -26.01 0.03 -10.17
N SER A 158 -26.95 -0.74 -9.63
CA SER A 158 -27.32 -2.03 -10.17
C SER A 158 -27.91 -1.74 -11.55
N SER A 159 -27.22 -2.22 -12.57
CA SER A 159 -27.47 -1.97 -13.99
C SER A 159 -28.75 -2.64 -14.52
N ILE A 160 -29.80 -2.69 -13.71
CA ILE A 160 -31.06 -3.32 -14.09
C ILE A 160 -31.86 -2.38 -15.01
N TYR A 161 -31.71 -1.06 -14.86
CA TYR A 161 -32.46 -0.07 -15.64
C TYR A 161 -31.91 0.26 -17.03
N THR A 162 -30.82 -0.38 -17.48
CA THR A 162 -30.20 -0.08 -18.78
C THR A 162 -30.57 -1.09 -19.87
N LEU A 163 -31.18 -2.22 -19.49
CA LEU A 163 -31.59 -3.25 -20.44
C LEU A 163 -33.03 -2.97 -20.89
N LYS A 164 -33.25 -2.93 -22.20
CA LYS A 164 -34.59 -2.89 -22.80
C LYS A 164 -35.04 -4.31 -23.09
N ASP A 165 -36.30 -4.61 -22.80
CA ASP A 165 -36.95 -5.83 -23.28
C ASP A 165 -37.16 -5.77 -24.81
N GLU A 166 -37.58 -6.90 -25.40
CA GLU A 166 -37.93 -6.98 -26.83
C GLU A 166 -39.09 -6.02 -27.22
N SER A 167 -39.82 -5.52 -26.23
CA SER A 167 -40.90 -4.53 -26.39
C SER A 167 -40.42 -3.08 -26.28
N GLY A 168 -39.11 -2.85 -26.10
CA GLY A 168 -38.49 -1.52 -26.00
C GLY A 168 -38.63 -0.83 -24.64
N ASN A 169 -39.19 -1.49 -23.63
CA ASN A 169 -39.35 -0.98 -22.28
C ASN A 169 -38.17 -1.34 -21.38
N TYR A 170 -37.79 -0.44 -20.46
CA TYR A 170 -36.69 -0.69 -19.53
C TYR A 170 -37.09 -1.75 -18.49
N THR A 171 -36.22 -2.75 -18.28
CA THR A 171 -36.49 -3.85 -17.36
C THR A 171 -36.46 -3.36 -15.91
N LYS A 172 -37.54 -3.64 -15.18
CA LYS A 172 -37.72 -3.21 -13.77
C LYS A 172 -37.33 -4.29 -12.76
N THR A 173 -36.97 -5.48 -13.22
CA THR A 173 -36.71 -6.64 -12.36
C THR A 173 -35.74 -7.59 -13.05
N GLY A 174 -34.76 -8.12 -12.31
CA GLY A 174 -33.80 -9.13 -12.80
C GLY A 174 -34.44 -10.51 -12.91
N GLY A 175 -35.46 -10.64 -13.78
CA GLY A 175 -36.07 -11.91 -14.12
C GLY A 175 -35.10 -12.77 -14.95
N ARG A 176 -35.00 -14.05 -14.60
CA ARG A 176 -34.23 -15.08 -15.32
C ARG A 176 -34.54 -15.03 -16.82
N LEU A 177 -33.48 -14.94 -17.63
CA LEU A 177 -33.50 -15.32 -19.04
C LEU A 177 -33.92 -16.79 -19.17
#